data_AF-A0AA97EVI0-F1
#
_entry.id   AF-A0AA97EVI0-F1
#
_cell.length_a   1.000
_cell.length_b   1.000
_cell.length_c   1.000
_cell.angle_alpha   90.00
_cell.angle_beta   90.00
_cell.angle_gamma   90.00
#
_symmetry.space_group_name_H-M   'P 1'
#
loop_
_entity.id
_entity.type
_entity.pdbx_description
1 polymer ?
#
loop_
_entity_poly.entity_id
_entity_poly.type
_entity_poly.pdbx_seq_one_letter_code
_entity_poly.pdbx_strand_id
1 'polypeptide(L)' 'MSKKQKTYTAEFKAEAIKAIEENKGNVSETARQLGISMQTLSNWYKKAKAGTLAGTQQY' A
#
# COMPACT_ATOMS: atom_id res chain seq x y z
N MET A 1 15.77 20.56 4.58
CA MET A 1 15.86 19.07 4.68
C MET A 1 14.69 18.44 3.94
N SER A 2 14.86 18.10 2.66
CA SER A 2 13.78 17.48 1.86
C SER A 2 13.64 16.01 2.26
N LYS A 3 12.53 15.64 2.88
CA LYS A 3 12.20 14.24 3.20
C LYS A 3 12.07 13.47 1.88
N LYS A 4 13.02 12.58 1.59
CA LYS A 4 12.93 11.64 0.46
C LYS A 4 11.71 10.75 0.69
N GLN A 5 10.61 11.04 0.01
CA GLN A 5 9.45 10.15 0.04
C GLN A 5 9.78 8.92 -0.81
N LYS A 6 9.68 7.72 -0.23
CA LYS A 6 9.67 6.49 -1.01
C LYS A 6 8.42 6.49 -1.89
N THR A 7 8.61 6.72 -3.18
CA THR A 7 7.56 6.62 -4.19
C THR A 7 7.34 5.15 -4.51
N TYR A 8 6.19 4.63 -4.10
CA TYR A 8 5.72 3.31 -4.51
C TYR A 8 4.87 3.46 -5.76
N THR A 9 5.10 2.61 -6.75
CA THR A 9 4.37 2.61 -8.03
C THR A 9 2.90 2.24 -7.82
N ALA A 10 2.08 2.63 -8.79
CA ALA A 10 0.67 2.25 -8.89
C ALA A 10 0.48 0.74 -8.76
N GLU A 11 1.25 0.00 -9.55
CA GLU A 11 1.24 -1.46 -9.63
C GLU A 11 1.61 -2.08 -8.29
N PHE A 12 2.65 -1.58 -7.62
CA PHE A 12 3.06 -2.09 -6.32
C PHE A 12 1.98 -1.90 -5.26
N LYS A 13 1.27 -0.75 -5.28
CA LYS A 13 0.15 -0.51 -4.36
C LYS A 13 -1.02 -1.45 -4.62
N ALA A 14 -1.34 -1.69 -5.89
CA ALA A 14 -2.41 -2.60 -6.28
C ALA A 14 -2.08 -4.05 -5.90
N GLU A 15 -0.86 -4.50 -6.18
CA GLU A 15 -0.37 -5.82 -5.78
C GLU A 15 -0.39 -5.98 -4.26
N ALA A 16 0.02 -4.96 -3.52
CA ALA A 16 -0.02 -4.99 -2.07
C ALA A 16 -1.45 -5.11 -1.51
N ILE A 17 -2.44 -4.49 -2.14
CA ILE A 17 -3.84 -4.60 -1.71
C ILE A 17 -4.44 -5.93 -2.11
N LYS A 18 -4.15 -6.42 -3.31
CA LYS A 18 -4.57 -7.75 -3.75
C LYS A 18 -4.01 -8.83 -2.81
N ALA A 19 -2.75 -8.71 -2.41
CA ALA A 19 -2.14 -9.61 -1.44
C ALA A 19 -2.81 -9.55 -0.06
N ILE A 20 -3.32 -8.39 0.38
CA ILE A 20 -4.13 -8.30 1.62
C ILE A 20 -5.42 -9.10 1.46
N GLU A 21 -6.10 -8.98 0.33
CA GLU A 21 -7.35 -9.72 0.06
C GLU A 21 -7.11 -11.23 0.01
N GLU A 22 -6.02 -11.68 -0.61
CA GLU A 22 -5.59 -13.09 -0.62
C GLU A 22 -5.25 -13.61 0.79
N ASN A 23 -4.65 -12.77 1.64
CA ASN A 23 -4.35 -13.09 3.03
C ASN A 23 -5.55 -12.87 3.98
N LYS A 24 -6.80 -12.94 3.49
CA LYS A 24 -8.04 -12.75 4.27
C LYS A 24 -8.12 -11.40 5.02
N GLY A 25 -7.51 -10.36 4.46
CA GLY A 25 -7.44 -9.03 5.08
C GLY A 25 -6.26 -8.84 6.04
N ASN A 26 -5.29 -9.76 6.08
CA ASN A 26 -4.17 -9.68 7.02
C ASN A 26 -3.07 -8.71 6.56
N VAL A 27 -3.29 -7.43 6.85
CA VAL A 27 -2.34 -6.33 6.55
C VAL A 27 -0.97 -6.56 7.19
N SER A 28 -0.89 -7.18 8.37
CA SER A 28 0.40 -7.35 9.07
C SER A 28 1.29 -8.38 8.38
N GLU A 29 0.70 -9.48 7.93
CA GLU A 29 1.42 -10.54 7.22
C GLU A 29 1.88 -10.06 5.84
N THR A 30 0.97 -9.44 5.08
CA THR A 30 1.29 -8.87 3.77
C THR A 30 2.36 -7.77 3.87
N ALA A 31 2.31 -6.92 4.90
CA ALA A 31 3.35 -5.90 5.10
C ALA A 31 4.74 -6.51 5.36
N ARG A 32 4.80 -7.60 6.15
CA ARG A 32 6.04 -8.35 6.38
C ARG A 32 6.56 -9.00 5.10
N GLN A 33 5.68 -9.61 4.30
CA GLN A 33 6.03 -10.27 3.05
C GLN A 33 6.59 -9.27 2.02
N LEU A 34 5.97 -8.11 1.91
CA LEU A 34 6.37 -7.05 0.97
C LEU A 34 7.52 -6.16 1.50
N GLY A 35 7.95 -6.35 2.75
CA GLY A 35 9.00 -5.55 3.37
C GLY A 35 8.62 -4.07 3.54
N ILE A 36 7.32 -3.76 3.64
CA ILE A 36 6.82 -2.39 3.83
C ILE A 36 6.27 -2.21 5.25
N SER A 37 6.21 -0.95 5.70
CA SER A 37 5.63 -0.67 7.01
C SER A 37 4.12 -0.99 7.00
N MET A 38 3.65 -1.67 8.05
CA MET A 38 2.22 -1.97 8.23
C MET A 38 1.34 -0.72 8.18
N GLN A 39 1.81 0.41 8.71
CA GLN A 39 1.09 1.69 8.65
C GLN A 39 0.89 2.18 7.21
N THR A 40 1.89 2.06 6.34
CA THR A 40 1.78 2.44 4.93
C THR A 40 0.76 1.55 4.23
N LEU A 41 0.84 0.24 4.42
CA LEU A 41 -0.07 -0.72 3.80
C LEU A 41 -1.51 -0.54 4.29
N SER A 42 -1.71 -0.32 5.60
CA SER A 42 -3.02 -0.04 6.18
C SER A 42 -3.63 1.23 5.62
N ASN A 43 -2.84 2.30 5.46
CA ASN A 43 -3.30 3.54 4.83
C ASN A 43 -3.68 3.34 3.37
N TRP A 44 -2.94 2.54 2.61
CA TRP A 44 -3.32 2.18 1.25
C TRP A 44 -4.63 1.41 1.22
N TYR A 45 -4.74 0.35 2.01
CA TYR A 45 -5.97 -0.45 2.07
C TYR A 45 -7.21 0.38 2.40
N LYS A 46 -7.11 1.26 3.42
CA LYS A 46 -8.19 2.20 3.77
C LYS A 46 -8.55 3.14 2.62
N LYS A 47 -7.53 3.67 1.94
CA LYS A 47 -7.73 4.56 0.80
C LYS A 47 -8.31 3.84 -0.43
N ALA A 48 -7.94 2.59 -0.71
CA ALA A 48 -8.58 1.79 -1.76
C ALA A 48 -10.05 1.53 -1.45
N LYS A 49 -10.35 1.15 -0.21
CA LYS A 49 -11.74 0.96 0.24
C LYS A 49 -12.57 2.24 0.13
N ALA A 50 -11.93 3.39 0.32
CA ALA A 50 -12.55 4.71 0.14
C ALA A 50 -12.53 5.21 -1.32
N GLY A 51 -11.91 4.50 -2.27
CA GLY A 51 -11.74 4.95 -3.66
C GLY A 51 -10.78 6.14 -3.83
N THR A 52 -10.05 6.51 -2.79
CA THR A 52 -9.19 7.73 -2.72
C THR A 52 -7.70 7.40 -2.66
N LEU A 53 -7.29 6.23 -3.13
CA LEU A 53 -5.89 5.80 -3.13
C LEU A 53 -5.06 6.60 -4.14
N ALA A 54 -4.74 7.84 -3.77
CA ALA A 54 -3.83 8.71 -4.47
C ALA A 54 -2.43 8.11 -4.40
N GLY A 55 -1.97 7.64 -5.55
CA GLY A 55 -0.79 6.81 -5.62
C GLY A 55 -0.56 6.12 -6.95
N THR A 56 -1.53 6.17 -7.85
CA THR A 56 -1.39 5.77 -9.25
C THR A 56 -0.96 6.89 -10.19
N GLN A 57 -0.71 8.12 -9.70
CA GLN A 57 -0.05 9.16 -10.52
C GLN A 57 0.65 10.26 -9.68
N GLN A 58 1.96 10.34 -9.85
CA GLN A 58 2.77 11.56 -9.95
C GLN A 58 3.66 11.19 -11.17
N TYR A 59 3.63 11.79 -12.35
CA TYR A 59 3.24 13.10 -12.88
C TYR A 59 2.50 12.87 -14.22
#